data_AF-A0A534VRN3-F1
#
_entry.id   AF-A0A534VRN3-F1
#
_cell.length_a   1.000
_cell.length_b   1.000
_cell.length_c   1.000
_cell.angle_alpha   90.00
_cell.angle_beta   90.00
_cell.angle_gamma   90.00
#
_symmetry.space_group_name_H-M   'P 1'
#
loop_
_entity.id
_entity.type
_entity.pdbx_description
1 polymer ?
#
loop_
_entity_poly.entity_id
_entity_poly.type
_entity_poly.pdbx_seq_one_letter_code
_entity_poly.pdbx_strand_id
1 'polypeptide(L)'
;DATTTPLEAGLAWVVKLDKGEFVGRAALAAQAASGLTRRLVGLELDEPGIPRHGYGVWRDGTPVGRVTSGTKSPTLGTFIGLAYVAVGAAAPGTPVAVDIRGRRVPAHVVERPFYRRVREE
;
A
#
# COMPACT_ATOMS: atom_id res chain seq x y z
N ASP A 1 -4.20 1.41 12.08
CA ASP A 1 -4.15 0.82 13.44
C ASP A 1 -3.13 1.59 14.28
N ALA A 2 -2.83 1.17 15.50
CA ALA A 2 -1.87 1.82 16.39
C ALA A 2 -0.39 1.49 16.07
N THR A 3 -0.13 0.62 15.09
CA THR A 3 1.22 0.17 14.71
C THR A 3 1.74 0.81 13.44
N THR A 4 0.97 1.73 12.86
CA THR A 4 1.24 2.30 11.54
C THR A 4 1.33 3.81 11.62
N THR A 5 2.34 4.41 10.97
CA THR A 5 2.51 5.87 10.99
C THR A 5 1.92 6.53 9.73
N PRO A 6 1.60 7.83 9.79
CA PRO A 6 1.20 8.58 8.60
C PRO A 6 2.25 8.55 7.48
N LEU A 7 3.54 8.47 7.82
CA LEU A 7 4.62 8.41 6.83
C LEU A 7 4.58 7.09 6.04
N GLU A 8 4.42 5.96 6.74
CA GLU A 8 4.25 4.64 6.10
C GLU A 8 3.00 4.60 5.20
N ALA A 9 1.93 5.29 5.59
CA ALA A 9 0.67 5.37 4.85
C ALA A 9 0.74 6.22 3.56
N GLY A 10 1.85 6.96 3.35
CA GLY A 10 1.96 7.94 2.28
C GLY A 10 1.22 9.25 2.57
N LEU A 11 0.98 9.55 3.84
CA LEU A 11 0.28 10.74 4.33
C LEU A 11 1.25 11.81 4.86
N ALA A 12 2.51 11.81 4.41
CA ALA A 12 3.48 12.82 4.81
C ALA A 12 3.00 14.25 4.51
N TRP A 13 2.19 14.44 3.47
CA TRP A 13 1.65 15.75 3.06
C TRP A 13 0.74 16.42 4.10
N VAL A 14 0.14 15.67 5.04
CA VAL A 14 -0.62 16.24 6.18
C VAL A 14 0.21 16.41 7.45
N VAL A 15 1.46 15.94 7.46
CA VAL A 15 2.36 16.01 8.63
C VAL A 15 3.30 17.19 8.49
N LYS A 16 2.94 18.32 9.11
CA LYS A 16 3.81 19.51 9.20
C LYS A 16 4.75 19.37 10.40
N LEU A 17 5.99 18.91 10.19
CA LEU A 17 7.00 18.71 11.26
C LEU A 17 7.57 20.04 11.81
N ASP A 18 7.41 21.11 11.04
CA ASP A 18 7.93 22.46 11.25
C ASP A 18 6.96 23.39 11.99
N LYS A 19 5.70 23.00 12.20
CA LYS A 19 4.68 23.83 12.86
C LYS A 19 4.87 24.02 14.38
N GLY A 20 5.96 23.51 14.95
CA GLY A 20 6.17 23.37 16.38
C GLY A 20 5.71 22.02 16.94
N GLU A 21 5.59 21.93 18.27
CA GLU A 21 5.34 20.67 18.98
C GLU A 21 3.91 20.13 18.79
N PHE A 22 3.81 18.79 18.70
CA PHE A 22 2.55 18.06 18.72
C PHE A 22 2.79 16.60 19.14
N VAL A 23 1.73 15.93 19.60
CA VAL A 23 1.81 14.52 20.04
C VAL A 23 2.33 13.64 18.91
N GLY A 24 3.45 12.95 19.15
CA GLY A 24 4.09 12.07 18.17
C GLY A 24 5.08 12.76 17.22
N ARG A 25 5.28 14.09 17.30
CA ARG A 25 6.24 14.82 16.44
C ARG A 25 7.62 14.20 16.45
N ALA A 26 8.22 14.01 17.63
CA ALA A 26 9.58 13.51 17.76
C ALA A 26 9.74 12.11 17.12
N ALA A 27 8.75 11.23 17.29
CA ALA A 27 8.75 9.90 16.68
C ALA A 27 8.67 9.97 15.14
N LEU A 28 7.82 10.84 14.59
CA LEU A 28 7.72 11.02 13.14
C LEU A 28 8.96 11.67 12.54
N ALA A 29 9.58 12.63 13.24
CA ALA A 29 10.83 13.24 12.82
C ALA A 29 11.98 12.21 12.79
N ALA A 30 12.10 11.38 13.82
CA ALA A 30 13.08 10.30 13.87
C ALA A 30 12.84 9.28 12.74
N GLN A 31 11.59 8.88 12.50
CA GLN A 31 11.24 7.96 11.43
C GLN A 31 11.53 8.53 10.03
N ALA A 32 11.27 9.83 9.82
CA ALA A 32 11.59 10.50 8.57
C ALA A 32 13.10 10.50 8.30
N ALA A 33 13.92 10.68 9.34
CA ALA A 33 15.38 10.64 9.25
C ALA A 33 15.94 9.23 9.05
N SER A 34 15.37 8.21 9.69
CA SER A 34 15.82 6.81 9.54
C SER A 34 15.40 6.15 8.23
N GLY A 35 14.38 6.70 7.56
CA GLY A 35 13.73 6.06 6.44
C GLY A 35 12.65 5.06 6.87
N LEU A 36 11.82 4.67 5.89
CA LEU A 36 10.70 3.74 6.09
C LEU A 36 11.14 2.31 5.78
N THR A 37 10.62 1.34 6.53
CA THR A 37 10.85 -0.09 6.27
C THR A 37 9.73 -0.70 5.41
N ARG A 38 8.54 -0.11 5.45
CA ARG A 38 7.38 -0.50 4.64
C ARG A 38 6.58 0.73 4.18
N ARG A 39 5.76 0.54 3.14
CA ARG A 39 4.88 1.56 2.57
C ARG A 39 3.51 0.99 2.20
N LEU A 40 2.49 1.83 2.30
CA LEU A 40 1.16 1.55 1.76
C LEU A 40 1.15 1.75 0.25
N VAL A 41 0.81 0.69 -0.48
CA VAL A 41 0.74 0.68 -1.95
C VAL A 41 -0.65 0.28 -2.44
N GLY A 42 -0.94 0.61 -3.70
CA GLY A 42 -2.04 -0.01 -4.44
C GLY A 42 -1.57 -1.31 -5.09
N LEU A 43 -2.45 -2.29 -5.15
CA LEU A 43 -2.28 -3.55 -5.88
C LEU A 43 -3.41 -3.68 -6.88
N GLU A 44 -3.07 -4.12 -8.09
CA GLU A 44 -4.00 -4.60 -9.10
C GLU A 44 -3.66 -6.06 -9.40
N LEU A 45 -4.65 -6.94 -9.40
CA LEU A 45 -4.43 -8.36 -9.70
C LEU A 45 -4.57 -8.60 -11.20
N ASP A 46 -3.69 -9.45 -11.73
CA ASP A 46 -3.66 -9.78 -13.15
C ASP A 46 -4.69 -10.88 -13.50
N GLU A 47 -5.27 -11.51 -12.47
CA GLU A 47 -6.25 -12.59 -12.57
C GLU A 47 -7.40 -12.43 -11.55
N PRO A 48 -8.54 -13.12 -11.76
CA PRO A 48 -9.63 -13.11 -10.79
C PRO A 48 -9.25 -13.56 -9.38
N GLY A 49 -9.52 -12.67 -8.41
CA GLY A 49 -9.40 -12.94 -6.98
C GLY A 49 -9.63 -11.67 -6.18
N ILE A 50 -10.49 -11.69 -5.16
CA ILE A 50 -10.66 -10.49 -4.32
C ILE A 50 -9.56 -10.51 -3.24
N PRO A 51 -8.57 -9.60 -3.27
CA PRO A 51 -7.63 -9.47 -2.17
C PRO A 51 -8.41 -9.00 -0.93
N ARG A 52 -8.28 -9.70 0.19
CA ARG A 52 -8.96 -9.36 1.45
C ARG A 52 -7.95 -9.01 2.53
N HIS A 53 -8.41 -8.22 3.50
CA HIS A 53 -7.64 -7.90 4.68
C HIS A 53 -6.98 -9.16 5.27
N GLY A 54 -5.68 -9.05 5.57
CA GLY A 54 -4.92 -10.14 6.16
C GLY A 54 -4.23 -11.05 5.15
N TYR A 55 -4.57 -11.02 3.87
CA TYR A 55 -3.88 -11.85 2.86
C TYR A 55 -2.43 -11.42 2.68
N GLY A 56 -1.53 -12.41 2.59
CA GLY A 56 -0.10 -12.16 2.44
C GLY A 56 0.24 -11.68 1.03
N VAL A 57 1.20 -10.76 0.93
CA VAL A 57 1.79 -10.33 -0.34
C VAL A 57 3.18 -10.96 -0.44
N TRP A 58 3.47 -11.54 -1.59
CA TRP A 58 4.67 -12.32 -1.84
C TRP A 58 5.40 -11.81 -3.08
N ARG A 59 6.71 -11.93 -3.09
CA ARG A 59 7.56 -11.66 -4.25
C ARG A 59 8.72 -12.64 -4.22
N ASP A 60 9.00 -13.29 -5.35
CA ASP A 60 10.12 -14.23 -5.51
C ASP A 60 10.16 -15.29 -4.38
N GLY A 61 8.99 -15.85 -4.05
CA GLY A 61 8.86 -16.87 -2.99
C GLY A 61 8.97 -16.36 -1.55
N THR A 62 9.15 -15.05 -1.34
CA THR A 62 9.34 -14.43 -0.02
C THR A 62 8.12 -13.58 0.37
N PRO A 63 7.65 -13.63 1.64
CA PRO A 63 6.60 -12.73 2.10
C PRO A 63 7.15 -11.30 2.20
N VAL A 64 6.53 -10.37 1.49
CA VAL A 64 6.94 -8.96 1.44
C VAL A 64 5.92 -8.01 2.05
N GLY A 65 4.72 -8.48 2.41
CA GLY A 65 3.69 -7.59 2.93
C GLY A 65 2.36 -8.26 3.23
N ARG A 66 1.35 -7.42 3.47
CA ARG A 66 -0.01 -7.86 3.79
C ARG A 66 -1.05 -6.88 3.26
N VAL A 67 -2.12 -7.42 2.70
CA VAL A 67 -3.30 -6.68 2.24
C VAL A 67 -4.04 -6.09 3.45
N THR A 68 -4.39 -4.81 3.37
CA THR A 68 -5.19 -4.10 4.37
C THR A 68 -6.66 -4.01 3.95
N SER A 69 -6.94 -3.78 2.67
CA SER A 69 -8.28 -3.74 2.10
C SER A 69 -8.27 -4.18 0.64
N GLY A 70 -9.41 -4.59 0.10
CA GLY A 70 -9.52 -4.89 -1.32
C GLY A 70 -10.94 -5.22 -1.76
N THR A 71 -11.16 -5.14 -3.06
CA THR A 71 -12.48 -5.25 -3.70
C THR A 71 -12.33 -5.57 -5.19
N LYS A 72 -13.44 -5.91 -5.85
CA LYS A 72 -13.57 -5.82 -7.30
C LYS A 72 -14.02 -4.40 -7.64
N SER A 73 -13.25 -3.66 -8.43
CA SER A 73 -13.61 -2.31 -8.89
C SER A 73 -14.62 -2.40 -10.03
N PRO A 74 -15.87 -1.92 -9.88
CA PRO A 74 -16.84 -1.93 -10.98
C PRO A 74 -16.42 -1.01 -12.12
N THR A 75 -15.76 0.11 -11.79
CA THR A 75 -15.33 1.12 -12.76
C THR A 75 -14.13 0.65 -13.59
N LEU A 76 -13.17 -0.03 -12.96
CA LEU A 76 -11.95 -0.50 -13.64
C LEU A 76 -12.10 -1.92 -14.21
N GLY A 77 -13.14 -2.66 -13.83
CA GLY A 77 -13.34 -4.06 -14.24
C GLY A 77 -12.35 -5.06 -13.61
N THR A 78 -11.37 -4.58 -12.83
CA THR A 78 -10.29 -5.37 -12.22
C THR A 78 -10.44 -5.52 -10.70
N PHE A 79 -9.59 -6.36 -10.11
CA PHE A 79 -9.51 -6.57 -8.66
C PHE A 79 -8.38 -5.73 -8.08
N ILE A 80 -8.71 -4.90 -7.10
CA ILE A 80 -7.78 -3.94 -6.51
C ILE A 80 -7.69 -4.11 -5.00
N GLY A 81 -6.56 -3.73 -4.43
CA GLY A 81 -6.37 -3.73 -2.97
C GLY A 81 -5.30 -2.75 -2.51
N LEU A 82 -5.35 -2.41 -1.23
CA LEU A 82 -4.26 -1.72 -0.55
C LEU A 82 -3.46 -2.73 0.26
N ALA A 83 -2.15 -2.53 0.33
CA ALA A 83 -1.26 -3.38 1.12
C ALA A 83 -0.10 -2.58 1.71
N TYR A 84 0.33 -2.98 2.90
CA TYR A 84 1.66 -2.59 3.37
C TYR A 84 2.67 -3.60 2.84
N VAL A 85 3.67 -3.12 2.12
CA VAL A 85 4.78 -3.93 1.60
C VAL A 85 6.12 -3.33 2.01
N ALA A 86 7.15 -4.17 2.12
CA ALA A 86 8.52 -3.73 2.32
C ALA A 86 8.93 -2.71 1.25
N VAL A 87 9.75 -1.71 1.63
CA VAL A 87 10.14 -0.63 0.69
C VAL A 87 10.76 -1.12 -0.62
N GLY A 88 11.52 -2.22 -0.58
CA GLY A 88 12.11 -2.84 -1.78
C GLY A 88 11.10 -3.45 -2.76
N ALA A 89 9.83 -3.58 -2.36
CA ALA A 89 8.73 -4.07 -3.19
C ALA A 89 7.65 -3.02 -3.43
N ALA A 90 7.90 -1.74 -3.11
CA ALA A 90 6.86 -0.70 -3.12
C ALA A 90 6.79 0.13 -4.41
N ALA A 91 7.70 -0.06 -5.37
CA ALA A 91 7.73 0.73 -6.59
C ALA A 91 6.58 0.34 -7.54
N PRO A 92 5.90 1.30 -8.21
CA PRO A 92 4.92 1.00 -9.26
C PRO A 92 5.49 0.06 -10.34
N GLY A 93 4.66 -0.84 -10.83
CA GLY A 93 5.04 -1.90 -11.78
C GLY A 93 5.74 -3.10 -11.15
N THR A 94 6.07 -3.07 -9.85
CA THR A 94 6.71 -4.22 -9.19
C THR A 94 5.77 -5.43 -9.20
N PRO A 95 6.19 -6.58 -9.77
CA PRO A 95 5.39 -7.79 -9.75
C PRO A 95 5.39 -8.41 -8.35
N VAL A 96 4.21 -8.85 -7.92
CA VAL A 96 3.96 -9.51 -6.65
C VAL A 96 2.89 -10.60 -6.82
N ALA A 97 2.61 -11.35 -5.76
CA ALA A 97 1.47 -12.26 -5.71
C ALA A 97 0.73 -12.11 -4.38
N VAL A 98 -0.60 -12.18 -4.42
CA VAL A 98 -1.44 -12.20 -3.22
C VAL A 98 -1.81 -13.64 -2.88
N ASP A 99 -1.64 -14.02 -1.62
CA ASP A 99 -2.14 -15.29 -1.09
C ASP A 99 -3.66 -15.25 -0.92
N ILE A 100 -4.39 -15.81 -1.88
CA ILE A 100 -5.84 -15.93 -1.80
C ILE A 100 -6.16 -17.39 -1.49
N ARG A 101 -6.36 -17.67 -0.20
CA ARG A 101 -6.77 -18.98 0.32
C ARG A 101 -5.81 -20.11 -0.12
N GLY A 102 -4.49 -19.85 -0.06
CA GLY A 102 -3.45 -20.81 -0.42
C GLY A 102 -3.01 -20.74 -1.88
N ARG A 103 -3.71 -19.99 -2.74
CA ARG A 103 -3.29 -19.74 -4.13
C ARG A 103 -2.53 -18.43 -4.23
N ARG A 104 -1.34 -18.45 -4.82
CA ARG A 104 -0.59 -17.24 -5.21
C ARG A 104 -1.21 -16.67 -6.47
N VAL A 105 -1.94 -15.56 -6.36
CA VAL A 105 -2.56 -14.89 -7.50
C VAL A 105 -1.66 -13.74 -7.95
N PRO A 106 -1.20 -13.71 -9.21
CA PRO A 106 -0.36 -12.63 -9.73
C PRO A 106 -1.02 -11.26 -9.60
N ALA A 107 -0.21 -10.27 -9.26
CA ALA A 107 -0.59 -8.88 -9.14
C ALA A 107 0.64 -7.99 -9.38
N HIS A 108 0.39 -6.69 -9.52
CA HIS A 108 1.46 -5.71 -9.57
C HIS A 108 1.13 -4.48 -8.73
N VAL A 109 2.18 -3.80 -8.28
CA VAL A 109 2.04 -2.54 -7.55
C VAL A 109 1.62 -1.44 -8.51
N VAL A 110 0.64 -0.64 -8.14
CA VAL A 110 0.14 0.48 -8.93
C VAL A 110 0.16 1.79 -8.13
N GLU A 111 0.22 2.90 -8.85
CA GLU A 111 0.07 4.22 -8.24
C GLU A 111 -1.35 4.43 -7.70
N ARG A 112 -1.45 5.28 -6.68
CA ARG A 112 -2.73 5.68 -6.09
C ARG A 112 -3.02 7.14 -6.48
N PRO A 113 -4.28 7.50 -6.79
CA PRO A 113 -5.48 6.65 -6.78
C PRO A 113 -5.59 5.74 -8.01
N PHE A 114 -6.28 4.60 -7.87
CA PHE A 114 -6.54 3.65 -8.98
C PHE A 114 -7.35 4.25 -10.13
N TYR A 115 -8.14 5.29 -9.85
CA TYR A 115 -8.97 5.97 -10.82
C TYR A 115 -8.96 7.48 -10.51
N ARG A 116 -8.84 8.29 -11.56
CA ARG A 116 -9.01 9.74 -11.48
C ARG A 116 -10.11 10.13 -12.46
N ARG A 117 -11.22 10.65 -11.95
CA ARG A 117 -12.24 11.27 -12.80
C ARG A 117 -11.68 12.58 -13.32
N VAL A 118 -11.61 12.74 -14.64
CA VAL A 118 -11.33 14.05 -15.25
C VAL A 118 -12.49 14.96 -14.86
N ARG A 119 -12.19 16.11 -14.26
CA ARG A 119 -13.17 17.18 -14.07
C ARG A 119 -13.14 18.02 -15.34
N GLU A 120 -14.28 18.16 -16.00
CA GLU A 120 -14.47 19.20 -17.01
C GLU A 120 -14.51 20.55 -16.27
N GLU A 121 -13.85 21.56 -16.83
CA GLU A 121 -13.79 22.93 -16.30
C GLU A 121 -15.09 23.70 -16.54
#